data_AF-A0A7G8Z9B8-F1
#
_entry.id   AF-A0A7G8Z9B8-F1
#
_cell.length_a   1.000
_cell.length_b   1.000
_cell.length_c   1.000
_cell.angle_alpha   90.00
_cell.angle_beta   90.00
_cell.angle_gamma   90.00
#
_symmetry.space_group_name_H-M   'P 1'
#
loop_
_entity.id
_entity.type
_entity.pdbx_description
1 polymer ?
#
loop_
_entity_poly.entity_id
_entity_poly.type
_entity_poly.pdbx_seq_one_letter_code
_entity_poly.pdbx_strand_id
1 'polypeptide(L)'
;MSSNNFAEYLTYRKTIKYFLLFLGLWPVKRPSLFYRILPYIQLFMNMVTAFSMLGFVITHVTNIALVTKSAGVMVSFLTGTLKLTFLVTYHKDLHELHQRLDPYFSGLLNNPALHNIVLDGVSTFRRPSLAICVFTCVISTVYIFAPIIFIVHQHLHHVQNIKYVLLYSTVYPWTITPNGVLYKIHYIFEALSTVSVFTIVSSVEPLYTLYVFQMIGQ
;
A
#
# COMPACT_ATOMS: atom_id res chain seq x y z
N MET A 1 18.59 -3.93 27.22
CA MET A 1 17.35 -3.33 26.69
C MET A 1 17.62 -2.31 25.58
N SER A 2 18.56 -1.39 25.77
CA SER A 2 19.00 -0.36 24.80
C SER A 2 19.30 -0.83 23.37
N SER A 3 20.12 -1.89 23.20
CA SER A 3 20.55 -2.34 21.86
C SER A 3 19.40 -2.91 21.02
N ASN A 4 18.39 -3.52 21.66
CA ASN A 4 17.23 -4.07 20.96
C ASN A 4 16.35 -2.95 20.41
N ASN A 5 16.07 -1.89 21.19
CA ASN A 5 15.24 -0.78 20.74
C ASN A 5 15.87 -0.02 19.56
N PHE A 6 17.20 0.13 19.56
CA PHE A 6 17.92 0.75 18.44
C PHE A 6 17.82 -0.11 17.16
N ALA A 7 18.03 -1.43 17.28
CA ALA A 7 17.85 -2.34 16.16
C ALA A 7 16.40 -2.36 15.63
N GLU A 8 15.42 -2.28 16.53
CA GLU A 8 14.00 -2.17 16.18
C GLU A 8 13.70 -0.88 15.41
N TYR A 9 14.22 0.27 15.87
CA TYR A 9 14.11 1.56 15.19
C TYR A 9 14.72 1.51 13.78
N LEU A 10 15.95 1.00 13.64
CA LEU A 10 16.62 0.90 12.34
C LEU A 10 15.86 -0.01 11.38
N THR A 11 15.36 -1.14 11.87
CA THR A 11 14.54 -2.05 11.08
C THR A 11 13.26 -1.36 10.62
N TYR A 12 12.59 -0.65 11.53
CA TYR A 12 11.38 0.09 11.24
C TYR A 12 11.59 1.13 10.14
N ARG A 13 12.62 1.98 10.30
CA ARG A 13 13.02 2.99 9.31
C ARG A 13 13.39 2.37 7.96
N LYS A 14 14.14 1.26 7.96
CA LYS A 14 14.59 0.57 6.75
C LYS A 14 13.41 -0.01 5.95
N THR A 15 12.45 -0.62 6.64
CA THR A 15 11.22 -1.15 6.02
C THR A 15 10.41 -0.03 5.34
N ILE A 16 10.19 1.08 6.05
CA ILE A 16 9.49 2.26 5.51
C ILE A 16 10.20 2.79 4.26
N LYS A 17 11.52 2.92 4.34
CA LYS A 17 12.35 3.37 3.22
C LYS A 17 12.20 2.48 1.98
N TYR A 18 12.23 1.16 2.13
CA TYR A 18 12.08 0.25 0.99
C TYR A 18 10.72 0.40 0.30
N PHE A 19 9.63 0.45 1.07
CA PHE A 19 8.32 0.62 0.48
C PHE A 19 8.16 2.01 -0.18
N LEU A 20 8.66 3.09 0.44
CA LEU A 20 8.63 4.42 -0.16
C LEU A 20 9.50 4.53 -1.42
N LEU A 21 10.61 3.80 -1.50
CA LEU A 21 11.41 3.69 -2.72
C LEU A 21 10.62 2.99 -3.84
N PHE A 22 9.85 1.95 -3.51
CA PHE A 22 8.97 1.27 -4.47
C PHE A 22 7.82 2.17 -4.97
N LEU A 23 7.36 3.12 -4.15
CA LEU A 23 6.36 4.12 -4.56
C LEU A 23 6.95 5.32 -5.32
N GLY A 24 8.28 5.46 -5.35
CA GLY A 24 8.92 6.64 -5.93
C GLY A 24 8.83 7.89 -5.04
N LEU A 25 8.54 7.74 -3.75
CA LEU A 25 8.27 8.83 -2.81
C LEU A 25 9.42 9.11 -1.83
N TRP A 26 10.37 8.19 -1.69
CA TRP A 26 11.51 8.43 -0.80
C TRP A 26 12.36 9.61 -1.31
N PRO A 27 12.83 10.50 -0.44
CA PRO A 27 13.68 11.62 -0.82
C PRO A 27 15.06 11.16 -1.33
N VAL A 28 15.25 11.18 -2.65
CA VAL A 28 16.53 10.88 -3.32
C VAL A 28 17.11 12.18 -3.88
N LYS A 29 18.42 12.44 -3.66
CA LYS A 29 19.08 13.70 -4.08
C LYS A 29 19.07 13.93 -5.60
N ARG A 30 19.06 12.87 -6.41
CA ARG A 30 19.01 12.92 -7.88
C ARG A 30 18.15 11.76 -8.43
N PRO A 31 16.82 11.89 -8.39
CA PRO A 31 15.94 10.82 -8.86
C PRO A 31 15.96 10.75 -10.40
N SER A 32 15.92 9.53 -10.94
CA SER A 32 15.73 9.29 -12.37
C SER A 32 14.30 9.68 -12.80
N LEU A 33 14.08 9.90 -14.10
CA LEU A 33 12.74 10.19 -14.63
C LEU A 33 11.74 9.07 -14.30
N PHE A 34 12.17 7.81 -14.40
CA PHE A 34 11.35 6.65 -14.05
C PHE A 34 10.85 6.72 -12.61
N TYR A 35 11.73 7.08 -11.67
CA TYR A 35 11.39 7.22 -10.26
C TYR A 35 10.36 8.33 -10.01
N ARG A 36 10.44 9.44 -10.75
CA ARG A 36 9.49 10.56 -10.64
C ARG A 36 8.11 10.22 -11.19
N ILE A 37 8.03 9.37 -12.20
CA ILE A 37 6.78 9.00 -12.87
C ILE A 37 6.03 7.89 -12.09
N LEU A 38 6.77 7.07 -11.34
CA LEU A 38 6.24 5.94 -10.57
C LEU A 38 5.00 6.24 -9.70
N PRO A 39 4.96 7.33 -8.88
CA PRO A 39 3.78 7.65 -8.09
C PRO A 39 2.56 7.99 -8.96
N TYR A 40 2.76 8.62 -10.13
CA TYR A 40 1.67 8.94 -11.05
C TYR A 40 1.09 7.70 -11.72
N ILE A 41 1.93 6.72 -12.04
CA ILE A 41 1.47 5.42 -12.54
C ILE A 41 0.58 4.75 -11.49
N GLN A 42 1.00 4.72 -10.23
CA GLN A 42 0.22 4.11 -9.16
C GLN A 42 -1.09 4.85 -8.88
N LEU A 43 -1.08 6.20 -8.94
CA LEU A 43 -2.30 7.01 -8.87
C LEU A 43 -3.29 6.62 -9.98
N PHE A 44 -2.80 6.54 -11.22
CA PHE A 44 -3.62 6.15 -12.37
C PHE A 44 -4.22 4.75 -12.19
N MET A 45 -3.40 3.78 -11.80
CA MET A 45 -3.85 2.39 -11.60
C MET A 45 -4.94 2.27 -10.52
N ASN A 46 -4.72 2.93 -9.38
CA ASN A 46 -5.66 2.91 -8.26
C ASN A 46 -6.98 3.62 -8.62
N MET A 47 -6.92 4.75 -9.34
CA MET A 47 -8.11 5.49 -9.78
C MET A 47 -8.95 4.69 -10.77
N VAL A 48 -8.32 4.11 -11.80
CA VAL A 48 -9.04 3.26 -12.78
C VAL A 48 -9.73 2.11 -12.06
N THR A 49 -9.03 1.43 -11.15
CA THR A 49 -9.59 0.31 -10.38
C THR A 49 -10.79 0.77 -9.53
N ALA A 50 -10.67 1.91 -8.84
CA ALA A 50 -11.76 2.47 -8.04
C ALA A 50 -12.99 2.84 -8.87
N PHE A 51 -12.82 3.46 -10.04
CA PHE A 51 -13.93 3.79 -10.94
C PHE A 51 -14.59 2.55 -11.53
N SER A 52 -13.81 1.52 -11.88
CA SER A 52 -14.36 0.24 -12.34
C SER A 52 -15.19 -0.45 -11.25
N MET A 53 -14.80 -0.34 -9.98
CA MET A 53 -15.60 -0.81 -8.84
C MET A 53 -16.87 0.04 -8.64
N LEU A 54 -16.78 1.36 -8.85
CA LEU A 54 -17.94 2.25 -8.75
C LEU A 54 -19.01 1.87 -9.79
N GLY A 55 -18.61 1.60 -11.03
CA GLY A 55 -19.51 1.09 -12.06
C GLY A 55 -20.19 -0.22 -11.67
N PHE A 56 -19.45 -1.12 -11.01
CA PHE A 56 -20.00 -2.36 -10.48
C PHE A 56 -21.03 -2.13 -9.36
N VAL A 57 -20.72 -1.23 -8.41
CA VAL A 57 -21.63 -0.86 -7.32
C VAL A 57 -22.94 -0.28 -7.85
N ILE A 58 -22.87 0.62 -8.84
CA ILE A 58 -24.04 1.25 -9.45
C ILE A 58 -24.93 0.21 -10.15
N THR A 59 -24.32 -0.71 -10.91
CA THR A 59 -25.06 -1.73 -11.66
C THR A 59 -25.72 -2.80 -10.77
N HIS A 60 -25.21 -3.01 -9.55
CA HIS A 60 -25.69 -4.04 -8.63
C HIS A 60 -26.31 -3.49 -7.34
N VAL A 61 -26.83 -2.24 -7.37
CA VAL A 61 -27.36 -1.50 -6.21
C VAL A 61 -28.43 -2.28 -5.41
N THR A 62 -29.13 -3.21 -6.05
CA THR A 62 -30.17 -4.04 -5.41
C THR A 62 -29.62 -5.11 -4.48
N ASN A 63 -28.37 -5.54 -4.65
CA ASN A 63 -27.72 -6.52 -3.78
C ASN A 63 -26.82 -5.82 -2.76
N ILE A 64 -27.42 -5.46 -1.61
CA ILE A 64 -26.76 -4.69 -0.55
C ILE A 64 -25.47 -5.38 -0.08
N ALA A 65 -25.48 -6.70 0.12
CA ALA A 65 -24.30 -7.42 0.61
C ALA A 65 -23.11 -7.30 -0.36
N LEU A 66 -23.36 -7.43 -1.66
CA LEU A 66 -22.35 -7.35 -2.70
C LEU A 66 -21.84 -5.90 -2.89
N VAL A 67 -22.75 -4.94 -2.77
CA VAL A 67 -22.44 -3.51 -2.81
C VAL A 67 -21.56 -3.10 -1.64
N THR A 68 -21.92 -3.45 -0.40
CA THR A 68 -21.14 -3.08 0.79
C THR A 68 -19.72 -3.62 0.73
N LYS A 69 -19.53 -4.89 0.30
CA LYS A 69 -18.20 -5.47 0.09
C LYS A 69 -17.39 -4.68 -0.93
N SER A 70 -17.97 -4.42 -2.10
CA SER A 70 -17.27 -3.75 -3.21
C SER A 70 -16.98 -2.28 -2.88
N ALA A 71 -17.91 -1.60 -2.22
CA ALA A 71 -17.75 -0.22 -1.76
C ALA A 71 -16.63 -0.09 -0.71
N GLY A 72 -16.52 -1.02 0.24
CA GLY A 72 -15.45 -1.01 1.24
C GLY A 72 -14.05 -1.12 0.60
N VAL A 73 -13.90 -2.00 -0.39
CA VAL A 73 -12.64 -2.12 -1.16
C VAL A 73 -12.40 -0.85 -1.98
N MET A 74 -13.41 -0.32 -2.66
CA MET A 74 -13.32 0.93 -3.43
C MET A 74 -12.85 2.11 -2.56
N VAL A 75 -13.40 2.29 -1.36
CA VAL A 75 -12.98 3.33 -0.41
C VAL A 75 -11.50 3.15 -0.03
N SER A 76 -11.02 1.91 0.09
CA SER A 76 -9.60 1.65 0.37
C SER A 76 -8.68 2.13 -0.78
N PHE A 77 -9.08 1.92 -2.04
CA PHE A 77 -8.36 2.46 -3.20
C PHE A 77 -8.41 3.99 -3.26
N LEU A 78 -9.58 4.60 -3.00
CA LEU A 78 -9.74 6.05 -3.00
C LEU A 78 -8.91 6.72 -1.90
N THR A 79 -8.95 6.18 -0.68
CA THR A 79 -8.15 6.70 0.45
C THR A 79 -6.65 6.54 0.22
N GLY A 80 -6.20 5.42 -0.36
CA GLY A 80 -4.81 5.22 -0.77
C GLY A 80 -4.37 6.24 -1.83
N THR A 81 -5.22 6.48 -2.84
CA THR A 81 -4.98 7.49 -3.89
C THR A 81 -4.90 8.90 -3.30
N LEU A 82 -5.79 9.23 -2.37
CA LEU A 82 -5.80 10.53 -1.70
C LEU A 82 -4.48 10.73 -0.94
N LYS A 83 -4.07 9.76 -0.13
CA LYS A 83 -2.80 9.80 0.62
C LYS A 83 -1.59 9.97 -0.30
N LEU A 84 -1.56 9.23 -1.41
CA LEU A 84 -0.49 9.32 -2.40
C LEU A 84 -0.46 10.71 -3.07
N THR A 85 -1.64 11.25 -3.43
CA THR A 85 -1.76 12.61 -4.00
C THR A 85 -1.23 13.67 -3.04
N PHE A 86 -1.58 13.57 -1.75
CA PHE A 86 -1.05 14.45 -0.72
C PHE A 86 0.48 14.39 -0.64
N LEU A 87 1.06 13.19 -0.56
CA LEU A 87 2.53 13.04 -0.48
C LEU A 87 3.24 13.58 -1.73
N VAL A 88 2.66 13.39 -2.92
CA VAL A 88 3.23 13.93 -4.16
C VAL A 88 3.15 15.46 -4.19
N THR A 89 2.02 16.03 -3.76
CA THR A 89 1.79 17.48 -3.78
C THR A 89 2.69 18.19 -2.77
N TYR A 90 2.74 17.68 -1.54
CA TYR A 90 3.53 18.23 -0.44
C TYR A 90 4.93 17.62 -0.35
N HIS A 91 5.44 17.03 -1.43
CA HIS A 91 6.73 16.33 -1.45
C HIS A 91 7.89 17.23 -1.02
N LYS A 92 7.85 18.53 -1.35
CA LYS A 92 8.91 19.49 -0.95
C LYS A 92 8.94 19.69 0.56
N ASP A 93 7.77 19.94 1.17
CA ASP A 93 7.65 20.16 2.60
C ASP A 93 8.01 18.89 3.38
N LEU A 94 7.58 17.73 2.87
CA LEU A 94 7.96 16.43 3.43
C LEU A 94 9.48 16.19 3.36
N HIS A 95 10.11 16.62 2.27
CA HIS A 95 11.55 16.52 2.10
C HIS A 95 12.29 17.42 3.10
N GLU A 96 11.84 18.66 3.26
CA GLU A 96 12.40 19.60 4.25
C GLU A 96 12.23 19.08 5.67
N LEU A 97 11.06 18.55 6.01
CA LEU A 97 10.79 17.91 7.30
C LEU A 97 11.74 16.74 7.54
N HIS A 98 11.91 15.85 6.56
CA HIS A 98 12.84 14.73 6.65
C HIS A 98 14.29 15.19 6.85
N GLN A 99 14.71 16.22 6.10
CA GLN A 99 16.07 16.77 6.20
C GLN A 99 16.35 17.45 7.54
N ARG A 100 15.33 17.97 8.23
CA ARG A 100 15.48 18.55 9.57
C ARG A 100 15.43 17.49 10.67
N LEU A 101 14.46 16.58 10.61
CA LEU A 101 14.26 15.58 11.65
C LEU A 101 15.36 14.51 11.67
N ASP A 102 15.82 14.04 10.51
CA ASP A 102 16.76 12.91 10.45
C ASP A 102 18.12 13.23 11.07
N PRO A 103 18.78 14.36 10.77
CA PRO A 103 20.04 14.73 11.42
C PRO A 103 19.86 15.06 12.90
N TYR A 104 18.76 15.74 13.26
CA TYR A 104 18.46 16.09 14.64
C TYR A 104 18.30 14.83 15.51
N PHE A 105 17.46 13.89 15.07
CA PHE A 105 17.23 12.63 15.78
C PHE A 105 18.49 11.76 15.83
N SER A 106 19.30 11.76 14.77
CA SER A 106 20.61 11.10 14.76
C SER A 106 21.58 11.71 15.78
N GLY A 107 21.54 13.03 15.97
CA GLY A 107 22.30 13.73 17.00
C GLY A 107 21.89 13.32 18.42
N LEU A 108 20.58 13.22 18.67
CA LEU A 108 20.05 12.74 19.95
C LEU A 108 20.45 11.29 20.25
N LEU A 109 20.40 10.42 19.24
CA LEU A 109 20.84 9.04 19.35
C LEU A 109 22.33 8.91 19.70
N ASN A 110 23.17 9.84 19.23
CA ASN A 110 24.60 9.83 19.53
C ASN A 110 24.93 10.30 20.96
N ASN A 111 23.97 10.89 21.69
CA ASN A 111 24.17 11.28 23.08
C ASN A 111 23.84 10.10 24.02
N PRO A 112 24.81 9.54 24.76
CA PRO A 112 24.60 8.36 25.60
C PRO A 112 23.51 8.54 26.66
N ALA A 113 23.32 9.77 27.15
CA ALA A 113 22.32 10.09 28.17
C ALA A 113 20.88 10.09 27.61
N LEU A 114 20.71 10.50 26.34
CA LEU A 114 19.41 10.63 25.70
C LEU A 114 19.04 9.41 24.86
N HIS A 115 20.03 8.62 24.43
CA HIS A 115 19.85 7.45 23.56
C HIS A 115 18.72 6.51 24.04
N ASN A 116 18.70 6.16 25.34
CA ASN A 116 17.71 5.23 25.87
C ASN A 116 16.34 5.86 26.09
N ILE A 117 16.29 7.16 26.38
CA ILE A 117 15.05 7.91 26.62
C ILE A 117 14.34 8.15 25.29
N VAL A 118 15.08 8.55 24.26
CA VAL A 118 14.56 8.85 22.92
C VAL A 118 14.09 7.59 22.19
N LEU A 119 14.69 6.43 22.48
CA LEU A 119 14.26 5.14 21.94
C LEU A 119 13.15 4.47 22.76
N ASP A 120 12.77 5.06 23.89
CA ASP A 120 11.69 4.52 24.70
C ASP A 120 10.36 4.66 23.95
N GLY A 121 9.52 3.62 24.00
CA GLY A 121 8.25 3.60 23.27
C GLY A 121 8.33 3.33 21.76
N VAL A 122 9.51 3.12 21.15
CA VAL A 122 9.60 2.77 19.71
C VAL A 122 8.79 1.50 19.37
N SER A 123 8.74 0.54 20.29
CA SER A 123 7.96 -0.69 20.13
C SER A 123 6.45 -0.42 20.06
N THR A 124 5.98 0.64 20.74
CA THR A 124 4.57 1.03 20.77
C THR A 124 4.10 1.53 19.40
N PHE A 125 4.97 2.19 18.64
CA PHE A 125 4.68 2.63 17.26
C PHE A 125 4.97 1.55 16.22
N ARG A 126 6.03 0.77 16.41
CA ARG A 126 6.45 -0.27 15.46
C ARG A 126 5.49 -1.45 15.41
N ARG A 127 5.03 -1.96 16.56
CA ARG A 127 4.13 -3.14 16.63
C ARG A 127 2.83 -2.96 15.85
N PRO A 128 2.03 -1.88 16.03
CA PRO A 128 0.81 -1.70 15.25
C PRO A 128 1.10 -1.50 13.76
N SER A 129 2.16 -0.77 13.41
CA SER A 129 2.58 -0.58 12.02
C SER A 129 2.95 -1.91 11.34
N LEU A 130 3.67 -2.78 12.06
CA LEU A 130 3.99 -4.14 11.60
C LEU A 130 2.72 -4.99 11.48
N ALA A 131 1.82 -4.93 12.46
CA ALA A 131 0.56 -5.67 12.42
C ALA A 131 -0.26 -5.27 11.19
N ILE A 132 -0.43 -3.97 10.92
CA ILE A 132 -1.10 -3.46 9.72
C ILE A 132 -0.42 -3.96 8.45
N CYS A 133 0.91 -3.92 8.38
CA CYS A 133 1.67 -4.44 7.23
C CYS A 133 1.42 -5.94 7.02
N VAL A 134 1.42 -6.75 8.08
CA VAL A 134 1.19 -8.20 7.97
C VAL A 134 -0.25 -8.49 7.57
N PHE A 135 -1.24 -7.86 8.21
CA PHE A 135 -2.65 -8.07 7.88
C PHE A 135 -2.96 -7.65 6.44
N THR A 136 -2.46 -6.50 6.00
CA THR A 136 -2.67 -6.05 4.62
C THR A 136 -1.94 -6.96 3.62
N CYS A 137 -0.76 -7.48 3.94
CA CYS A 137 -0.06 -8.47 3.11
C CYS A 137 -0.87 -9.75 2.96
N VAL A 138 -1.40 -10.30 4.06
CA VAL A 138 -2.25 -11.51 4.05
C VAL A 138 -3.51 -11.26 3.22
N ILE A 139 -4.21 -10.15 3.46
CA ILE A 139 -5.43 -9.80 2.73
C ILE A 139 -5.13 -9.70 1.23
N SER A 140 -4.12 -8.93 0.83
CA SER A 140 -3.72 -8.77 -0.57
C SER A 140 -3.34 -10.10 -1.23
N THR A 141 -2.62 -10.96 -0.51
CA THR A 141 -2.26 -12.31 -0.98
C THR A 141 -3.51 -13.14 -1.23
N VAL A 142 -4.46 -13.14 -0.30
CA VAL A 142 -5.73 -13.86 -0.46
C VAL A 142 -6.51 -13.34 -1.67
N TYR A 143 -6.60 -12.02 -1.87
CA TYR A 143 -7.27 -11.43 -3.04
C TYR A 143 -6.62 -11.86 -4.36
N ILE A 144 -5.29 -11.93 -4.42
CA ILE A 144 -4.56 -12.35 -5.62
C ILE A 144 -4.68 -13.86 -5.84
N PHE A 145 -4.59 -14.71 -4.82
CA PHE A 145 -4.55 -16.16 -5.06
C PHE A 145 -5.93 -16.83 -5.09
N ALA A 146 -6.94 -16.28 -4.42
CA ALA A 146 -8.29 -16.85 -4.41
C ALA A 146 -8.88 -17.14 -5.81
N PRO A 147 -8.85 -16.22 -6.80
CA PRO A 147 -9.36 -16.52 -8.13
C PRO A 147 -8.55 -17.60 -8.86
N ILE A 148 -7.23 -17.65 -8.68
CA ILE A 148 -6.37 -18.71 -9.26
C ILE A 148 -6.75 -20.07 -8.68
N ILE A 149 -6.87 -20.17 -7.36
CA ILE A 149 -7.24 -21.41 -6.67
C ILE A 149 -8.62 -21.87 -7.15
N PHE A 150 -9.58 -20.95 -7.28
CA PHE A 150 -10.92 -21.24 -7.78
C PHE A 150 -10.93 -21.77 -9.22
N ILE A 151 -10.12 -21.18 -10.11
CA ILE A 151 -9.96 -21.65 -11.50
C ILE A 151 -9.31 -23.03 -11.55
N VAL A 152 -8.23 -23.25 -10.78
CA VAL A 152 -7.55 -24.55 -10.70
C VAL A 152 -8.50 -25.63 -10.19
N HIS A 153 -9.28 -25.34 -9.16
CA HIS A 153 -10.28 -26.26 -8.62
C HIS A 153 -11.33 -26.64 -9.67
N GLN A 154 -11.83 -25.68 -10.47
CA GLN A 154 -12.77 -25.97 -11.55
C GLN A 154 -12.18 -26.87 -12.63
N HIS A 155 -10.90 -26.66 -12.98
CA HIS A 155 -10.18 -27.52 -13.93
C HIS A 155 -10.05 -28.95 -13.41
N LEU A 156 -9.68 -29.13 -12.14
CA LEU A 156 -9.56 -30.46 -11.53
C LEU A 156 -10.89 -31.23 -11.50
N HIS A 157 -11.99 -30.53 -11.27
CA HIS A 157 -13.33 -31.11 -11.22
C HIS A 157 -14.07 -31.17 -12.57
N HIS A 158 -13.38 -30.90 -13.69
CA HIS A 158 -13.92 -31.01 -15.06
C HIS A 158 -15.26 -30.27 -15.26
N VAL A 159 -15.42 -29.12 -14.61
CA VAL A 159 -16.62 -28.29 -14.76
C VAL A 159 -16.68 -27.75 -16.19
N GLN A 160 -17.76 -28.04 -16.93
CA GLN A 160 -17.86 -27.70 -18.36
C GLN A 160 -17.81 -26.18 -18.65
N ASN A 161 -18.27 -25.34 -17.72
CA ASN A 161 -18.27 -23.88 -17.85
C ASN A 161 -17.34 -23.24 -16.82
N ILE A 162 -16.08 -23.03 -17.18
CA ILE A 162 -15.09 -22.40 -16.31
C ILE A 162 -15.37 -20.91 -16.18
N LYS A 163 -15.60 -20.44 -14.95
CA LYS A 163 -15.81 -19.03 -14.63
C LYS A 163 -14.48 -18.37 -14.28
N TYR A 164 -14.03 -17.47 -15.14
CA TYR A 164 -12.83 -16.64 -14.94
C TYR A 164 -13.20 -15.39 -14.15
N VAL A 165 -13.07 -15.48 -12.83
CA VAL A 165 -13.38 -14.36 -11.91
C VAL A 165 -12.17 -13.42 -11.84
N LEU A 166 -12.43 -12.11 -11.86
CA LEU A 166 -11.42 -11.07 -11.61
C LEU A 166 -11.12 -10.96 -10.11
N LEU A 167 -10.07 -10.23 -9.70
CA LEU A 167 -9.73 -10.09 -8.28
C LEU A 167 -10.83 -9.32 -7.56
N TYR A 168 -11.38 -8.33 -8.25
CA TYR A 168 -12.43 -7.47 -7.75
C TYR A 168 -13.70 -7.58 -8.59
N SER A 169 -14.81 -7.20 -7.97
CA SER A 169 -16.05 -7.01 -8.68
C SER A 169 -16.00 -5.68 -9.44
N THR A 170 -15.52 -5.72 -10.67
CA THR A 170 -15.31 -4.56 -11.54
C THR A 170 -16.14 -4.69 -12.82
N VAL A 171 -16.59 -3.55 -13.35
CA VAL A 171 -17.21 -3.48 -14.68
C VAL A 171 -16.32 -2.66 -15.59
N TYR A 172 -16.02 -3.22 -16.77
CA TYR A 172 -15.27 -2.55 -17.83
C TYR A 172 -16.18 -2.32 -19.05
N PRO A 173 -15.91 -1.27 -19.86
CA PRO A 173 -16.81 -0.91 -20.97
C PRO A 173 -16.70 -1.86 -22.19
N TRP A 174 -15.74 -2.78 -22.18
CA TRP A 174 -15.60 -3.83 -23.18
C TRP A 174 -15.92 -5.21 -22.59
N THR A 175 -16.30 -6.15 -23.46
CA THR A 175 -16.59 -7.52 -23.06
C THR A 175 -15.30 -8.29 -22.78
N ILE A 176 -15.24 -8.93 -21.60
CA ILE A 176 -14.11 -9.76 -21.20
C ILE A 176 -14.45 -11.21 -21.54
N THR A 177 -13.84 -11.73 -22.59
CA THR A 177 -13.98 -13.14 -22.96
C THR A 177 -13.28 -14.04 -21.94
N PRO A 178 -13.92 -15.11 -21.45
CA PRO A 178 -13.29 -16.12 -20.59
C PRO A 178 -11.98 -16.64 -21.19
N ASN A 179 -10.91 -16.73 -20.40
CA ASN A 179 -9.55 -17.12 -20.83
C ASN A 179 -8.88 -16.25 -21.93
N GLY A 180 -9.48 -15.11 -22.29
CA GLY A 180 -8.92 -14.22 -23.31
C GLY A 180 -7.66 -13.48 -22.86
N VAL A 181 -6.92 -12.92 -23.81
CA VAL A 181 -5.76 -12.06 -23.52
C VAL A 181 -6.16 -10.85 -22.67
N LEU A 182 -7.34 -10.27 -22.94
CA LEU A 182 -7.90 -9.15 -22.17
C LEU A 182 -8.11 -9.51 -20.69
N TYR A 183 -8.61 -10.72 -20.39
CA TYR A 183 -8.76 -11.17 -19.00
C TYR A 183 -7.41 -11.18 -18.27
N LYS A 184 -6.36 -11.72 -18.91
CA LYS A 184 -5.01 -11.79 -18.32
C LYS A 184 -4.44 -10.39 -18.06
N ILE A 185 -4.65 -9.46 -18.98
CA ILE A 185 -4.22 -8.06 -18.81
C ILE A 185 -4.94 -7.42 -17.62
N HIS A 186 -6.26 -7.57 -17.53
CA HIS A 186 -7.05 -7.06 -16.40
C HIS A 186 -6.65 -7.66 -15.08
N TYR A 187 -6.42 -8.97 -15.06
CA TYR A 187 -5.94 -9.68 -13.89
C TYR A 187 -4.61 -9.12 -13.38
N ILE A 188 -3.63 -8.96 -14.28
CA ILE A 188 -2.32 -8.39 -13.93
C ILE A 188 -2.47 -6.94 -13.46
N PHE A 189 -3.31 -6.16 -14.14
CA PHE A 189 -3.58 -4.77 -13.78
C PHE A 189 -4.18 -4.66 -12.37
N GLU A 190 -5.23 -5.40 -12.06
CA GLU A 190 -5.85 -5.42 -10.73
C GLU A 190 -4.88 -5.92 -9.67
N ALA A 191 -4.08 -6.96 -9.95
CA ALA A 191 -3.09 -7.47 -9.01
C ALA A 191 -1.98 -6.43 -8.70
N LEU A 192 -1.52 -5.70 -9.72
CA LEU A 192 -0.57 -4.60 -9.53
C LEU A 192 -1.19 -3.44 -8.73
N SER A 193 -2.47 -3.13 -8.96
CA SER A 193 -3.21 -2.14 -8.16
C SER A 193 -3.34 -2.58 -6.70
N THR A 194 -3.58 -3.88 -6.44
CA THR A 194 -3.58 -4.44 -5.08
C THR A 194 -2.21 -4.29 -4.39
N VAL A 195 -1.12 -4.60 -5.10
CA VAL A 195 0.26 -4.43 -4.58
C VAL A 195 0.58 -2.96 -4.32
N SER A 196 0.09 -2.06 -5.18
CA SER A 196 0.21 -0.61 -5.01
C SER A 196 -0.45 -0.15 -3.71
N VAL A 197 -1.74 -0.48 -3.48
CA VAL A 197 -2.45 -0.13 -2.24
C VAL A 197 -1.78 -0.73 -1.01
N PHE A 198 -1.38 -2.00 -1.06
CA PHE A 198 -0.63 -2.65 0.02
C PHE A 198 0.63 -1.86 0.37
N THR A 199 1.40 -1.45 -0.63
CA THR A 199 2.63 -0.70 -0.44
C THR A 199 2.34 0.67 0.18
N ILE A 200 1.34 1.39 -0.33
CA ILE A 200 0.91 2.69 0.20
C ILE A 200 0.55 2.58 1.68
N VAL A 201 -0.29 1.61 2.06
CA VAL A 201 -0.70 1.44 3.46
C VAL A 201 0.50 1.05 4.35
N SER A 202 1.38 0.17 3.86
CA SER A 202 2.54 -0.30 4.62
C SER A 202 3.69 0.72 4.71
N SER A 203 3.61 1.82 3.96
CA SER A 203 4.66 2.84 3.94
C SER A 203 4.21 4.19 4.49
N VAL A 204 3.02 4.67 4.09
CA VAL A 204 2.56 6.02 4.38
C VAL A 204 2.13 6.18 5.83
N GLU A 205 1.34 5.23 6.36
CA GLU A 205 0.96 5.26 7.78
C GLU A 205 2.18 5.15 8.71
N PRO A 206 3.11 4.21 8.46
CA PRO A 206 4.28 4.09 9.31
C PRO A 206 5.26 5.26 9.15
N LEU A 207 5.31 5.91 7.99
CA LEU A 207 6.10 7.13 7.80
C LEU A 207 5.59 8.28 8.68
N TYR A 208 4.27 8.47 8.74
CA TYR A 208 3.68 9.50 9.58
C TYR A 208 3.99 9.25 11.06
N THR A 209 3.81 8.02 11.54
CA THR A 209 4.13 7.68 12.93
C THR A 209 5.63 7.75 13.23
N LEU A 210 6.50 7.45 12.25
CA LEU A 210 7.94 7.66 12.38
C LEU A 210 8.28 9.14 12.60
N TYR A 211 7.66 10.05 11.85
CA TYR A 211 7.88 11.49 12.05
C TYR A 211 7.32 11.98 13.37
N VAL A 212 6.13 11.53 13.77
CA VAL A 212 5.58 11.85 15.11
C VAL A 212 6.53 11.39 16.20
N PHE A 213 7.07 10.17 16.11
CA PHE A 213 8.06 9.67 17.05
C PHE A 213 9.34 10.53 17.09
N GLN A 214 9.85 10.93 15.93
CA GLN A 214 11.02 11.82 15.85
C GLN A 214 10.76 13.22 16.42
N MET A 215 9.53 13.74 16.28
CA MET A 215 9.11 15.03 16.85
C MET A 215 8.87 14.95 18.36
N ILE A 216 8.35 13.85 18.91
CA ILE A 216 8.21 13.68 20.36
C ILE A 216 9.58 13.58 21.04
N GLY A 217 10.58 13.07 20.32
CA GLY A 217 11.97 13.04 20.79
C GLY A 217 12.66 14.41 20.78
N GLN A 218 12.06 15.47 20.19
CA GLN A 218 12.55 16.85 20.27
C GLN A 218 12.34 17.46 21.65
#